data_AF-A0A922FK66-F1
#
_entry.id   AF-A0A922FK66-F1
#
_cell.length_a   1.000
_cell.length_b   1.000
_cell.length_c   1.000
_cell.angle_alpha   90.00
_cell.angle_beta   90.00
_cell.angle_gamma   90.00
#
_symmetry.space_group_name_H-M   'P 1'
#
loop_
_entity.id
_entity.type
_entity.pdbx_description
1 polymer ?
#
loop_
_entity_poly.entity_id
_entity_poly.type
_entity_poly.pdbx_seq_one_letter_code
_entity_poly.pdbx_strand_id
1 'polypeptide(L)'
;MYLQEISPRYTAETYSLLTHNCNNFSNEVAQFLVGATIPDYILQLPNEIMNSPMGALILPMIQNLETTMKSGAVPQVPQFRSPMTQPLQPMMTTDRKESYNKVKAEVHCTKSEKPKTVETAVPPAVEIVEQKAAANGVVGNDPLGNTRSMVQEEISKEFAAIMATGTLRASEAAALATRRVMQRYGNLNAAMPRS
;
A
#
# COMPACT_ATOMS: atom_id res chain seq x y z
N MET A 1 -4.51 -0.96 34.90
CA MET A 1 -5.47 -1.03 33.78
C MET A 1 -5.07 -2.19 32.89
N TYR A 2 -6.01 -2.98 32.37
CA TYR A 2 -5.70 -4.19 31.57
C TYR A 2 -4.80 -3.92 30.36
N LEU A 3 -5.00 -2.80 29.64
CA LEU A 3 -4.12 -2.43 28.51
C LEU A 3 -2.64 -2.26 28.90
N GLN A 4 -2.35 -1.86 30.15
CA GLN A 4 -0.99 -1.74 30.67
C GLN A 4 -0.37 -3.10 31.02
N GLU A 5 -1.20 -4.07 31.38
CA GLU A 5 -0.80 -5.46 31.67
C GLU A 5 -0.45 -6.22 30.39
N ILE A 6 -1.22 -6.02 29.31
CA ILE A 6 -0.98 -6.70 28.03
C ILE A 6 0.04 -5.97 27.13
N SER A 7 0.33 -4.69 27.40
CA SER A 7 1.27 -3.87 26.60
C SER A 7 2.64 -4.52 26.35
N PRO A 8 3.29 -5.24 27.30
CA PRO A 8 4.56 -5.93 27.04
C PRO A 8 4.47 -7.07 26.02
N ARG A 9 3.26 -7.59 25.72
CA ARG A 9 3.03 -8.62 24.70
C ARG A 9 2.77 -8.03 23.32
N TYR A 10 2.23 -6.81 23.24
CA TYR A 10 1.92 -6.11 21.99
C TYR A 10 2.87 -4.93 21.76
N THR A 11 4.10 -5.24 21.36
CA THR A 11 5.14 -4.25 21.03
C THR A 11 5.43 -4.25 19.53
N ALA A 12 6.21 -3.27 19.04
CA ALA A 12 6.69 -3.28 17.67
C ALA A 12 7.52 -4.54 17.35
N GLU A 13 8.28 -5.07 18.33
CA GLU A 13 9.14 -6.24 18.14
C GLU A 13 8.31 -7.54 18.02
N THR A 14 7.27 -7.69 18.85
CA THR A 14 6.40 -8.89 18.86
C THR A 14 5.32 -8.88 17.78
N TYR A 15 5.03 -7.73 17.18
CA TYR A 15 4.04 -7.61 16.11
C TYR A 15 4.39 -8.55 14.94
N SER A 16 3.41 -9.28 14.40
CA SER A 16 3.55 -9.96 13.11
C SER A 16 2.27 -9.85 12.31
N LEU A 17 2.38 -9.55 11.02
CA LEU A 17 1.22 -9.37 10.13
C LEU A 17 0.35 -10.62 10.05
N LEU A 18 0.95 -11.81 10.11
CA LEU A 18 0.25 -13.08 9.93
C LEU A 18 -0.24 -13.70 11.24
N THR A 19 0.52 -13.57 12.34
CA THR A 19 0.28 -14.33 13.57
C THR A 19 0.06 -13.49 14.83
N HIS A 20 0.42 -12.20 14.82
CA HIS A 20 0.33 -11.36 16.01
C HIS A 20 0.08 -9.88 15.66
N ASN A 21 -1.09 -9.63 15.07
CA ASN A 21 -1.49 -8.35 14.51
C ASN A 21 -2.61 -7.65 15.33
N CYS A 22 -3.11 -6.53 14.83
CA CYS A 22 -4.23 -5.79 15.43
C CYS A 22 -5.51 -6.61 15.65
N ASN A 23 -5.78 -7.64 14.85
CA ASN A 23 -6.95 -8.52 15.02
C ASN A 23 -6.80 -9.40 16.26
N ASN A 24 -5.59 -9.90 16.53
CA ASN A 24 -5.28 -10.71 17.71
C ASN A 24 -5.43 -9.86 18.99
N PHE A 25 -4.87 -8.64 18.98
CA PHE A 25 -5.06 -7.66 20.05
C PHE A 25 -6.54 -7.35 20.29
N SER A 26 -7.29 -7.08 19.21
CA SER A 26 -8.72 -6.74 19.30
C SER A 26 -9.54 -7.91 19.84
N ASN A 27 -9.20 -9.15 19.48
CA ASN A 27 -9.85 -10.35 20.02
C ASN A 27 -9.63 -10.50 21.52
N GLU A 28 -8.39 -10.33 21.99
CA GLU A 28 -8.08 -10.42 23.42
C GLU A 28 -8.77 -9.31 24.22
N VAL A 29 -8.78 -8.08 23.71
CA VAL A 29 -9.48 -6.95 24.34
C VAL A 29 -11.00 -7.16 24.34
N ALA A 30 -11.58 -7.68 23.26
CA ALA A 30 -13.00 -8.04 23.23
C ALA A 30 -13.33 -9.15 24.25
N GLN A 31 -12.49 -10.17 24.34
CA GLN A 31 -12.68 -11.28 25.28
C GLN A 31 -12.58 -10.80 26.74
N PHE A 32 -11.68 -9.86 27.04
CA PHE A 32 -11.61 -9.23 28.36
C PHE A 32 -12.82 -8.33 28.68
N LEU A 33 -13.27 -7.51 27.72
CA LEU A 33 -14.33 -6.51 27.97
C LEU A 33 -15.75 -7.09 27.97
N VAL A 34 -16.03 -8.06 27.10
CA VAL A 34 -17.39 -8.61 26.87
C VAL A 34 -17.48 -10.13 26.87
N GLY A 35 -16.36 -10.85 27.10
CA GLY A 35 -16.35 -12.32 27.10
C GLY A 35 -16.52 -12.97 25.73
N ALA A 36 -16.50 -12.19 24.64
CA ALA A 36 -16.73 -12.65 23.27
C ALA A 36 -15.50 -12.45 22.38
N THR A 37 -15.36 -13.30 21.37
CA THR A 37 -14.32 -13.19 20.33
C THR A 37 -14.78 -12.32 19.16
N ILE A 38 -13.83 -11.87 18.34
CA ILE A 38 -14.17 -11.30 17.02
C ILE A 38 -14.49 -12.45 16.04
N PRO A 39 -15.23 -12.20 14.93
CA PRO A 39 -15.56 -13.23 13.95
C PRO A 39 -14.35 -13.97 13.38
N ASP A 40 -14.44 -15.30 13.30
CA ASP A 40 -13.32 -16.18 12.94
C ASP A 40 -12.68 -15.84 11.58
N TYR A 41 -13.46 -15.44 10.57
CA TYR A 41 -12.92 -15.07 9.25
C TYR A 41 -11.90 -13.91 9.32
N ILE A 42 -11.96 -13.06 10.34
CA ILE A 42 -11.00 -11.96 10.56
C ILE A 42 -9.66 -12.50 11.14
N LEU A 43 -9.73 -13.54 11.97
CA LEU A 43 -8.58 -14.22 12.56
C LEU A 43 -7.96 -15.26 11.59
N GLN A 44 -8.78 -15.88 10.74
CA GLN A 44 -8.37 -16.91 9.77
C GLN A 44 -7.89 -16.34 8.43
N LEU A 45 -8.13 -15.06 8.13
CA LEU A 45 -7.67 -14.41 6.90
C LEU A 45 -6.19 -14.67 6.55
N PRO A 46 -5.22 -14.65 7.50
CA PRO A 46 -3.83 -15.02 7.20
C PRO A 46 -3.68 -16.47 6.70
N ASN A 47 -4.44 -17.40 7.27
CA ASN A 47 -4.42 -18.81 6.89
C ASN A 47 -5.06 -19.03 5.52
N GLU A 48 -6.18 -18.36 5.23
CA GLU A 48 -6.82 -18.38 3.90
C GLU A 48 -5.87 -17.87 2.81
N ILE A 49 -5.16 -16.77 3.08
CA ILE A 49 -4.16 -16.19 2.17
C ILE A 49 -2.98 -17.17 1.97
N MET A 50 -2.43 -17.71 3.05
CA MET A 50 -1.26 -18.60 3.00
C MET A 50 -1.56 -19.96 2.35
N ASN A 51 -2.80 -20.46 2.46
CA ASN A 51 -3.26 -21.67 1.79
C ASN A 51 -3.64 -21.45 0.31
N SER A 52 -3.68 -20.20 -0.17
CA SER A 52 -3.95 -19.91 -1.57
C SER A 52 -2.72 -20.16 -2.46
N PRO A 53 -2.88 -20.47 -3.76
CA PRO A 53 -1.76 -20.59 -4.71
C PRO A 53 -0.89 -19.33 -4.81
N MET A 54 -1.45 -18.16 -4.47
CA MET A 54 -0.76 -16.88 -4.50
C MET A 54 -0.01 -16.57 -3.18
N GLY A 55 -0.33 -17.25 -2.07
CA GLY A 55 0.22 -16.99 -0.74
C GLY A 55 1.74 -17.04 -0.69
N ALA A 56 2.33 -18.10 -1.28
CA ALA A 56 3.78 -18.26 -1.39
C ALA A 56 4.45 -17.16 -2.25
N LEU A 57 3.74 -16.62 -3.24
CA LEU A 57 4.27 -15.56 -4.13
C LEU A 57 4.27 -14.18 -3.47
N ILE A 58 3.32 -13.92 -2.54
CA ILE A 58 3.22 -12.64 -1.83
C ILE A 58 3.90 -12.63 -0.46
N LEU A 59 4.25 -13.79 0.10
CA LEU A 59 4.94 -13.90 1.39
C LEU A 59 6.19 -12.99 1.51
N PRO A 60 7.07 -12.85 0.49
CA PRO A 60 8.21 -11.93 0.58
C PRO A 60 7.79 -10.45 0.69
N MET A 61 6.67 -10.08 0.06
CA MET A 61 6.10 -8.72 0.15
C MET A 61 5.52 -8.47 1.54
N ILE A 62 4.86 -9.47 2.14
CA ILE A 62 4.34 -9.41 3.51
C ILE A 62 5.49 -9.27 4.52
N GLN A 63 6.58 -10.02 4.36
CA GLN A 63 7.76 -9.92 5.23
C GLN A 63 8.46 -8.55 5.13
N ASN A 64 8.56 -7.99 3.93
CA ASN A 64 9.08 -6.63 3.72
C ASN A 64 8.20 -5.57 4.39
N LEU A 65 6.87 -5.69 4.25
CA LEU A 65 5.90 -4.83 4.92
C LEU A 65 6.02 -4.93 6.45
N GLU A 66 6.10 -6.14 7.01
CA GLU A 66 6.27 -6.33 8.46
C GLU A 66 7.56 -5.65 8.95
N THR A 67 8.68 -5.85 8.26
CA THR A 67 9.98 -5.21 8.58
C THR A 67 9.88 -3.68 8.58
N THR A 68 9.12 -3.12 7.62
CA THR A 68 8.90 -1.67 7.50
C THR A 68 8.06 -1.14 8.66
N MET A 69 7.02 -1.86 9.07
CA MET A 69 6.21 -1.46 10.24
C MET A 69 6.97 -1.63 11.57
N LYS A 70 7.80 -2.69 11.72
CA LYS A 70 8.66 -2.90 12.90
C LYS A 70 9.66 -1.78 13.12
N SER A 71 10.17 -1.19 12.04
CA SER A 71 11.05 -0.02 12.07
C SER A 71 10.32 1.33 12.20
N GLY A 72 8.99 1.33 12.33
CA GLY A 72 8.18 2.55 12.41
C GLY A 72 8.13 3.38 11.13
N ALA A 73 8.60 2.81 10.01
CA ALA A 73 8.61 3.46 8.71
C ALA A 73 7.24 3.34 8.02
N VAL A 74 6.90 4.30 7.15
CA VAL A 74 5.66 4.25 6.38
C VAL A 74 5.79 3.22 5.26
N PRO A 75 4.86 2.25 5.15
CA PRO A 75 4.81 1.32 4.03
C PRO A 75 4.80 2.02 2.67
N GLN A 76 5.77 1.69 1.82
CA GLN A 76 5.82 2.20 0.45
C GLN A 76 4.99 1.27 -0.46
N VAL A 77 4.13 1.85 -1.31
CA VAL A 77 3.19 1.08 -2.14
C VAL A 77 3.95 0.07 -3.02
N PRO A 78 3.71 -1.25 -2.85
CA PRO A 78 4.47 -2.27 -3.57
C PRO A 78 4.39 -2.09 -5.09
N GLN A 79 5.54 -1.86 -5.71
CA GLN A 79 5.65 -1.74 -7.17
C GLN A 79 5.86 -3.12 -7.76
N PHE A 80 4.87 -3.64 -8.49
CA PHE A 80 5.01 -4.88 -9.23
C PHE A 80 6.01 -4.70 -10.39
N ARG A 81 7.29 -5.00 -10.14
CA ARG A 81 8.30 -5.09 -11.20
C ARG A 81 8.22 -6.47 -11.87
N SER A 82 7.67 -6.49 -13.08
CA SER A 82 7.81 -7.64 -13.98
C SER A 82 9.30 -7.95 -14.19
N PRO A 83 9.75 -9.22 -14.12
CA PRO A 83 11.17 -9.58 -14.19
C PRO A 83 11.80 -9.49 -15.59
N MET A 84 11.10 -8.92 -16.58
CA MET A 84 11.61 -8.74 -17.94
C MET A 84 12.05 -7.30 -18.19
N THR A 85 13.30 -7.00 -17.87
CA THR A 85 14.32 -6.35 -18.74
C THR A 85 15.53 -6.01 -17.88
N GLN A 86 16.39 -7.02 -17.62
CA GLN A 86 17.77 -6.74 -17.22
C GLN A 86 18.61 -6.63 -18.52
N PRO A 87 19.38 -5.55 -18.71
CA PRO A 87 20.40 -5.51 -19.76
C PRO A 87 21.47 -6.57 -19.46
N LEU A 88 21.75 -7.42 -20.45
CA LEU A 88 22.84 -8.42 -20.37
C LEU A 88 24.18 -7.71 -20.20
N GLN A 89 24.82 -7.87 -19.05
CA GLN A 89 26.25 -7.56 -18.89
C GLN A 89 27.08 -8.77 -19.34
N PRO A 90 28.15 -8.59 -20.16
CA PRO A 90 28.97 -9.70 -20.61
C PRO A 90 29.84 -10.25 -19.48
N MET A 91 29.68 -11.54 -19.20
CA MET A 91 30.46 -12.26 -18.18
C MET A 91 31.85 -12.59 -18.73
N MET A 92 32.91 -12.05 -18.13
CA MET A 92 34.30 -12.39 -18.46
C MET A 92 34.63 -13.80 -17.96
N THR A 93 35.17 -14.64 -18.85
CA THR A 93 35.61 -16.00 -18.54
C THR A 93 36.99 -16.01 -17.88
N THR A 94 37.15 -16.75 -16.79
CA THR A 94 38.47 -17.16 -16.28
C THR A 94 38.52 -18.68 -16.08
N ASP A 95 39.37 -19.34 -16.86
CA ASP A 95 39.71 -20.76 -16.76
C ASP A 95 40.26 -21.14 -15.38
N ARG A 96 39.76 -22.25 -14.81
CA ARG A 96 40.58 -23.16 -14.00
C ARG A 96 39.97 -24.57 -13.93
N LYS A 97 40.77 -25.56 -14.36
CA LYS A 97 40.55 -27.02 -14.18
C LYS A 97 40.66 -27.37 -12.67
N GLU A 98 40.19 -28.50 -12.13
CA GLU A 98 40.12 -29.85 -12.68
C GLU A 98 39.33 -30.81 -11.76
N SER A 99 39.04 -32.01 -12.28
CA SER A 99 38.88 -33.30 -11.56
C SER A 99 37.48 -33.91 -11.47
N TYR A 100 37.47 -35.24 -11.53
CA TYR A 100 36.34 -36.11 -11.88
C TYR A 100 35.73 -36.81 -10.64
N ASN A 101 34.43 -37.13 -10.68
CA ASN A 101 33.95 -38.50 -10.46
C ASN A 101 32.47 -38.75 -10.85
N LYS A 102 32.30 -39.37 -12.03
CA LYS A 102 31.34 -40.44 -12.40
C LYS A 102 30.30 -40.91 -11.35
N VAL A 103 29.01 -40.86 -11.70
CA VAL A 103 28.06 -42.01 -11.76
C VAL A 103 26.98 -41.73 -12.83
N LYS A 104 26.50 -42.77 -13.52
CA LYS A 104 25.50 -42.73 -14.60
C LYS A 104 24.04 -42.72 -14.10
N ALA A 105 23.15 -42.10 -14.88
CA ALA A 105 21.86 -42.71 -15.29
C ALA A 105 21.44 -42.13 -16.65
N GLU A 106 21.02 -42.99 -17.59
CA GLU A 106 20.67 -42.64 -18.98
C GLU A 106 19.15 -42.68 -19.23
N VAL A 107 18.76 -42.24 -20.46
CA VAL A 107 17.47 -42.39 -21.19
C VAL A 107 16.45 -41.24 -21.06
N HIS A 108 15.75 -40.75 -22.11
CA HIS A 108 16.07 -40.59 -23.56
C HIS A 108 14.99 -39.72 -24.28
N CYS A 109 15.36 -38.59 -24.91
CA CYS A 109 14.65 -37.95 -26.06
C CYS A 109 13.18 -37.42 -25.86
N THR A 110 12.58 -36.51 -26.67
CA THR A 110 12.97 -35.73 -27.87
C THR A 110 11.95 -34.61 -28.17
N LYS A 111 12.39 -33.49 -28.79
CA LYS A 111 11.63 -32.58 -29.70
C LYS A 111 10.32 -31.92 -29.15
N SER A 112 9.74 -30.85 -29.71
CA SER A 112 9.98 -30.01 -30.90
C SER A 112 9.37 -28.61 -30.63
N GLU A 113 10.04 -27.48 -30.87
CA GLU A 113 9.87 -26.56 -32.02
C GLU A 113 9.38 -25.14 -31.62
N LYS A 114 9.56 -24.17 -32.53
CA LYS A 114 9.56 -22.71 -32.27
C LYS A 114 8.18 -22.03 -32.32
N PRO A 115 7.99 -20.90 -31.61
CA PRO A 115 6.83 -20.02 -31.77
C PRO A 115 6.95 -19.11 -33.01
N LYS A 116 5.82 -18.58 -33.48
CA LYS A 116 5.76 -17.44 -34.41
C LYS A 116 4.96 -16.28 -33.82
N THR A 117 5.51 -15.09 -34.01
CA THR A 117 5.00 -13.73 -33.81
C THR A 117 3.63 -13.51 -34.51
N VAL A 118 2.85 -12.48 -34.19
CA VAL A 118 2.95 -11.12 -34.76
C VAL A 118 1.93 -10.18 -34.05
N GLU A 119 2.36 -8.96 -33.66
CA GLU A 119 1.70 -7.62 -33.67
C GLU A 119 0.18 -7.42 -33.37
N THR A 120 -0.36 -6.23 -33.04
CA THR A 120 0.09 -4.89 -32.55
C THR A 120 -1.21 -4.10 -32.28
N ALA A 121 -1.34 -3.35 -31.17
CA ALA A 121 -2.09 -2.07 -31.10
C ALA A 121 -2.29 -1.51 -29.66
N VAL A 122 -2.04 -0.21 -29.53
CA VAL A 122 -2.53 0.77 -28.53
C VAL A 122 -2.81 2.05 -29.37
N PRO A 123 -3.46 3.16 -28.92
CA PRO A 123 -4.11 3.52 -27.65
C PRO A 123 -5.55 4.12 -27.93
N PRO A 124 -6.18 5.12 -27.24
CA PRO A 124 -5.82 5.86 -26.00
C PRO A 124 -6.98 6.21 -25.00
N ALA A 125 -6.58 6.99 -23.97
CA ALA A 125 -7.33 8.10 -23.33
C ALA A 125 -8.20 7.87 -22.07
N VAL A 126 -7.56 8.15 -20.92
CA VAL A 126 -8.01 9.01 -19.79
C VAL A 126 -9.52 9.20 -19.53
N GLU A 127 -9.99 8.65 -18.40
CA GLU A 127 -10.97 9.32 -17.53
C GLU A 127 -10.38 9.40 -16.10
N ILE A 128 -10.38 10.61 -15.52
CA ILE A 128 -10.09 10.86 -14.10
C ILE A 128 -11.30 11.60 -13.52
N VAL A 129 -12.16 10.91 -12.77
CA VAL A 129 -13.26 11.53 -12.04
C VAL A 129 -13.45 10.85 -10.67
N GLU A 130 -13.43 11.67 -9.62
CA GLU A 130 -14.02 11.45 -8.29
C GLU A 130 -13.54 10.28 -7.38
N GLN A 131 -12.38 10.42 -6.71
CA GLN A 131 -12.23 9.81 -5.38
C GLN A 131 -12.94 10.65 -4.31
N LYS A 132 -14.26 10.51 -4.28
CA LYS A 132 -15.14 11.03 -3.23
C LYS A 132 -14.75 10.44 -1.87
N ALA A 133 -14.13 11.25 -1.01
CA ALA A 133 -13.89 10.92 0.39
C ALA A 133 -15.22 10.87 1.16
N ALA A 134 -15.95 9.77 1.01
CA ALA A 134 -17.24 9.52 1.65
C ALA A 134 -17.05 9.19 3.14
N ALA A 135 -16.85 10.22 3.96
CA ALA A 135 -17.23 10.14 5.36
C ALA A 135 -18.76 10.03 5.44
N ASN A 136 -19.26 8.95 6.06
CA ASN A 136 -20.68 8.81 6.41
C ASN A 136 -21.07 9.93 7.38
N GLY A 137 -22.18 10.64 7.13
CA GLY A 137 -22.63 11.67 8.06
C GLY A 137 -23.74 12.60 7.52
N VAL A 138 -24.99 12.16 7.71
CA VAL A 138 -26.18 12.97 8.02
C VAL A 138 -26.50 14.18 7.12
N VAL A 139 -27.67 14.10 6.47
CA VAL A 139 -28.42 15.30 6.01
C VAL A 139 -28.85 16.10 7.24
N GLY A 140 -28.15 17.20 7.49
CA GLY A 140 -28.50 18.20 8.47
C GLY A 140 -28.06 19.57 7.96
N ASN A 141 -28.87 20.61 8.20
CA ASN A 141 -28.54 21.99 7.84
C ASN A 141 -27.48 22.57 8.80
N ASP A 142 -26.31 21.95 8.80
CA ASP A 142 -25.20 22.29 9.68
C ASP A 142 -24.38 23.43 9.04
N PRO A 143 -24.20 24.58 9.71
CA PRO A 143 -23.40 25.69 9.16
C PRO A 143 -21.94 25.28 8.87
N LEU A 144 -21.43 24.19 9.47
CA LEU A 144 -20.12 23.63 9.14
C LEU A 144 -20.09 22.88 7.80
N GLY A 145 -21.24 22.38 7.31
CA GLY A 145 -21.33 21.76 5.98
C GLY A 145 -21.05 22.77 4.87
N ASN A 146 -21.59 23.99 5.02
CA ASN A 146 -21.42 25.06 4.05
C ASN A 146 -19.96 25.57 4.03
N THR A 147 -19.34 25.76 5.19
CA THR A 147 -17.92 26.18 5.27
C THR A 147 -16.97 25.11 4.74
N ARG A 148 -17.24 23.82 5.01
CA ARG A 148 -16.47 22.71 4.40
C ARG A 148 -16.60 22.71 2.88
N SER A 149 -17.80 22.94 2.34
CA SER A 149 -18.03 23.00 0.89
C SER A 149 -17.20 24.12 0.23
N MET A 150 -17.21 25.32 0.81
CA MET A 150 -16.42 26.46 0.31
C MET A 150 -14.91 26.20 0.34
N VAL A 151 -14.39 25.58 1.40
CA VAL A 151 -12.96 25.22 1.49
C VAL A 151 -12.60 24.15 0.46
N GLN A 152 -13.46 23.15 0.23
CA GLN A 152 -13.21 22.05 -0.71
C GLN A 152 -13.24 22.51 -2.17
N GLU A 153 -14.13 23.45 -2.53
CA GLU A 153 -14.18 24.08 -3.85
C GLU A 153 -12.89 24.88 -4.13
N GLU A 154 -12.46 25.69 -3.15
CA GLU A 154 -11.24 26.52 -3.28
C GLU A 154 -9.96 25.66 -3.38
N ILE A 155 -9.88 24.52 -2.67
CA ILE A 155 -8.77 23.56 -2.82
C ILE A 155 -8.75 22.96 -4.23
N SER A 156 -9.91 22.55 -4.75
CA SER A 156 -10.02 22.00 -6.11
C SER A 156 -9.58 23.01 -7.18
N LYS A 157 -9.92 24.29 -6.98
CA LYS A 157 -9.54 25.40 -7.88
C LYS A 157 -8.05 25.71 -7.84
N GLU A 158 -7.44 25.81 -6.67
CA GLU A 158 -5.97 25.96 -6.53
C GLU A 158 -5.23 24.75 -7.11
N PHE A 159 -5.74 23.54 -6.89
CA PHE A 159 -5.18 22.31 -7.46
C PHE A 159 -5.20 22.35 -9.00
N ALA A 160 -6.34 22.70 -9.60
CA ALA A 160 -6.45 22.84 -11.05
C ALA A 160 -5.50 23.90 -11.61
N ALA A 161 -5.34 25.04 -10.92
CA ALA A 161 -4.39 26.09 -11.32
C ALA A 161 -2.93 25.62 -11.26
N ILE A 162 -2.53 24.87 -10.23
CA ILE A 162 -1.17 24.30 -10.10
C ILE A 162 -0.92 23.17 -11.10
N MET A 163 -1.95 22.38 -11.43
CA MET A 163 -1.85 21.37 -12.49
C MET A 163 -1.75 22.02 -13.89
N ALA A 164 -2.43 23.15 -14.11
CA ALA A 164 -2.37 23.89 -15.37
C ALA A 164 -0.99 24.53 -15.64
N THR A 165 -0.16 24.80 -14.63
CA THR A 165 1.24 25.22 -14.87
C THR A 165 2.14 24.08 -15.33
N GLY A 166 1.70 22.82 -15.25
CA GLY A 166 2.41 21.64 -15.76
C GLY A 166 3.73 21.30 -15.04
N THR A 167 4.06 22.02 -13.97
CA THR A 167 5.37 21.94 -13.28
C THR A 167 5.44 20.88 -12.20
N LEU A 168 4.31 20.49 -11.60
CA LEU A 168 4.26 19.60 -10.44
C LEU A 168 3.41 18.36 -10.72
N ARG A 169 3.73 17.25 -10.06
CA ARG A 169 2.95 16.00 -10.14
C ARG A 169 1.68 16.12 -9.28
N ALA A 170 0.59 15.46 -9.66
CA ALA A 170 -0.71 15.57 -8.98
C ALA A 170 -0.67 15.41 -7.44
N SER A 171 0.12 14.49 -6.91
CA SER A 171 0.27 14.30 -5.45
C SER A 171 0.90 15.52 -4.75
N GLU A 172 1.84 16.19 -5.40
CA GLU A 172 2.54 17.37 -4.88
C GLU A 172 1.66 18.62 -5.04
N ALA A 173 1.01 18.77 -6.20
CA ALA A 173 0.04 19.83 -6.46
C ALA A 173 -1.13 19.82 -5.46
N ALA A 174 -1.66 18.64 -5.12
CA ALA A 174 -2.76 18.49 -4.15
C ALA A 174 -2.35 18.90 -2.72
N ALA A 175 -1.15 18.50 -2.28
CA ALA A 175 -0.61 18.90 -0.99
C ALA A 175 -0.36 20.42 -0.94
N LEU A 176 0.17 21.01 -2.02
CA LEU A 176 0.48 22.42 -2.13
C LEU A 176 -0.79 23.31 -2.20
N ALA A 177 -1.81 22.87 -2.94
CA ALA A 177 -3.13 23.51 -2.97
C ALA A 177 -3.78 23.53 -1.58
N THR A 178 -3.85 22.38 -0.91
CA THR A 178 -4.42 22.25 0.44
C THR A 178 -3.71 23.18 1.42
N ARG A 179 -2.37 23.22 1.39
CA ARG A 179 -1.55 24.09 2.24
C ARG A 179 -1.84 25.58 1.99
N ARG A 180 -1.93 26.02 0.73
CA ARG A 180 -2.23 27.42 0.39
C ARG A 180 -3.61 27.86 0.87
N VAL A 181 -4.63 27.04 0.65
CA VAL A 181 -6.00 27.36 1.07
C VAL A 181 -6.08 27.39 2.60
N MET A 182 -5.55 26.38 3.31
CA MET A 182 -5.53 26.38 4.77
C MET A 182 -4.77 27.58 5.36
N GLN A 183 -3.69 28.04 4.72
CA GLN A 183 -3.00 29.28 5.12
C GLN A 183 -3.88 30.52 4.93
N ARG A 184 -4.57 30.68 3.78
CA ARG A 184 -5.52 31.80 3.58
C ARG A 184 -6.61 31.81 4.65
N TYR A 185 -7.25 30.68 4.93
CA TYR A 185 -8.30 30.59 5.95
C TYR A 185 -7.77 30.79 7.39
N GLY A 186 -6.55 30.34 7.70
CA GLY A 186 -5.89 30.60 8.98
C GLY A 186 -5.62 32.08 9.22
N ASN A 187 -5.16 32.80 8.19
CA ASN A 187 -4.94 34.25 8.26
C ASN A 187 -6.25 35.06 8.30
N LEU A 188 -7.31 34.63 7.61
CA LEU A 188 -8.61 35.31 7.61
C LEU A 188 -9.30 35.24 8.98
N ASN A 189 -9.26 34.08 9.66
CA ASN A 189 -9.83 33.94 11.01
C ASN A 189 -9.08 34.74 12.09
N ALA A 190 -7.84 35.20 11.83
CA ALA A 190 -7.09 36.07 12.75
C ALA A 190 -7.44 37.56 12.59
N ALA A 191 -8.12 37.96 11.50
CA ALA A 191 -8.39 39.35 11.15
C ALA A 191 -9.81 39.83 11.51
N MET A 192 -10.64 38.98 12.12
CA MET A 192 -12.03 39.29 12.47
C MET A 192 -12.14 39.65 13.96
N PRO A 193 -12.32 40.93 14.34
CA PRO A 193 -12.56 41.29 15.73
C PRO A 193 -13.94 40.79 16.14
N ARG A 194 -14.00 39.93 17.17
CA ARG A 194 -15.25 39.60 17.85
C ARG A 194 -15.81 40.88 18.49
N SER A 195 -16.90 41.38 17.92
CA SER A 195 -17.75 42.44 18.48
C SER A 195 -19.01 41.83 19.07
#